data_AF-A0A177G6M7-F1
#
_entry.id   AF-A0A177G6M7-F1
#
_cell.length_a   1.000
_cell.length_b   1.000
_cell.length_c   1.000
_cell.angle_alpha   90.00
_cell.angle_beta   90.00
_cell.angle_gamma   90.00
#
_symmetry.space_group_name_H-M   'P 1'
#
loop_
_entity.id
_entity.type
_entity.pdbx_description
1 polymer ?
#
loop_
_entity_poly.entity_id
_entity_poly.type
_entity_poly.pdbx_seq_one_letter_code
_entity_poly.pdbx_strand_id
1 'polypeptide(L)' 'MQVRDWAQFRVRMPPRLWEQLKSDAQKGYRSLNSEVVMILENHFAAKEKASGSGLATSPDASGSE' A
#
# COMPACT_ATOMS: atom_id res chain seq x y z
N MET A 1 3.14 -15.61 10.49
CA MET A 1 4.10 -15.44 9.38
C MET A 1 5.27 -14.63 9.91
N GLN A 2 6.50 -15.14 9.82
CA GLN A 2 7.68 -14.38 10.23
C GLN A 2 8.06 -13.39 9.12
N VAL A 3 8.71 -12.28 9.47
CA VAL A 3 9.17 -11.26 8.48
C VAL A 3 10.07 -11.88 7.39
N ARG A 4 10.79 -12.95 7.74
CA ARG A 4 11.66 -13.70 6.83
C ARG A 4 10.89 -14.47 5.75
N ASP A 5 9.62 -14.76 5.99
CA ASP A 5 8.76 -15.49 5.07
C ASP A 5 8.12 -14.56 4.02
N TRP A 6 8.30 -13.24 4.15
CA TRP A 6 7.70 -12.26 3.26
C TRP A 6 8.40 -12.23 1.90
N ALA A 7 7.62 -12.07 0.84
CA ALA A 7 8.13 -11.96 -0.52
C ALA A 7 9.03 -10.73 -0.68
N GLN A 8 10.18 -10.90 -1.33
CA GLN A 8 11.10 -9.81 -1.65
C GLN A 8 10.92 -9.39 -3.11
N PHE A 9 10.79 -8.09 -3.34
CA PHE A 9 10.60 -7.54 -4.68
C PHE A 9 11.76 -6.62 -5.04
N ARG A 10 12.30 -6.78 -6.26
CA ARG A 10 13.30 -5.88 -6.82
C ARG A 10 12.66 -4.98 -7.87
N VAL A 11 12.64 -3.69 -7.61
CA VAL A 11 12.00 -2.70 -8.48
C VAL A 11 13.07 -1.81 -9.11
N ARG A 12 12.93 -1.50 -10.40
CA ARG A 12 13.75 -0.48 -11.07
C ARG A 12 13.14 0.89 -10.78
N MET A 13 13.94 1.81 -10.25
CA MET A 13 13.47 3.11 -9.80
C MET A 13 14.25 4.23 -10.48
N PRO A 14 13.60 5.31 -10.94
CA PRO A 14 14.29 6.51 -11.40
C PRO A 14 15.20 7.08 -10.30
N PRO A 15 16.41 7.57 -10.62
CA PRO A 15 17.37 8.04 -9.61
C PRO A 15 16.80 9.12 -8.68
N ARG A 16 16.12 10.11 -9.25
CA ARG A 16 15.50 11.21 -8.49
C ARG A 16 14.48 10.72 -7.46
N LEU A 17 13.68 9.72 -7.83
CA LEU A 17 12.68 9.16 -6.93
C LEU A 17 13.33 8.38 -5.78
N TRP A 18 14.40 7.63 -6.10
CA TRP A 18 15.15 6.89 -5.08
C TRP A 18 15.81 7.83 -4.06
N GLU A 19 16.42 8.91 -4.53
CA GLU A 19 17.04 9.93 -3.66
C GLU A 19 16.02 10.59 -2.75
N GLN A 20 14.83 10.93 -3.29
CA GLN A 20 13.76 11.52 -2.52
C GLN A 20 13.26 10.56 -1.42
N LEU A 21 12.94 9.32 -1.77
CA LEU A 21 12.50 8.31 -0.81
C LEU A 21 13.55 8.05 0.28
N LYS A 22 14.84 8.05 -0.08
CA LYS A 22 15.93 7.91 0.88
C LYS A 22 15.98 9.09 1.86
N SER A 23 15.82 10.32 1.36
CA SER A 23 15.77 11.53 2.20
C SER A 23 14.59 11.50 3.17
N ASP A 24 13.40 11.13 2.70
CA ASP A 24 12.20 11.11 3.51
C ASP A 24 12.21 9.97 4.55
N ALA A 25 12.75 8.81 4.18
CA ALA A 25 13.01 7.71 5.12
C ALA A 25 13.96 8.13 6.25
N GLN A 26 15.04 8.88 5.93
CA GLN A 26 15.98 9.40 6.93
C GLN A 26 15.31 10.39 7.89
N LYS A 27 14.54 11.35 7.38
CA LYS A 27 13.79 12.32 8.21
C LYS A 27 12.78 11.61 9.11
N GLY A 28 12.16 10.54 8.62
CA GLY A 28 11.20 9.73 9.34
C GLY A 28 11.80 8.66 10.26
N TYR A 29 13.14 8.62 10.44
CA TYR A 29 13.86 7.63 11.24
C TYR A 29 13.47 6.18 10.92
N ARG A 30 13.29 5.86 9.62
CA ARG A 30 12.82 4.55 9.16
C ARG A 30 13.66 4.01 8.01
N SER A 31 13.51 2.70 7.76
CA SER A 31 14.16 2.07 6.62
C SER A 31 13.51 2.50 5.30
N LEU A 32 14.26 2.42 4.19
CA LEU A 32 13.73 2.70 2.86
C LEU A 32 12.54 1.78 2.53
N ASN A 33 12.60 0.51 2.91
CA ASN A 33 11.50 -0.43 2.70
C ASN A 33 10.26 -0.03 3.48
N SER A 34 10.43 0.36 4.76
CA SER A 34 9.32 0.84 5.59
C SER A 34 8.67 2.08 4.99
N GLU A 35 9.48 3.00 4.42
CA GLU A 35 8.95 4.19 3.77
C GLU A 35 8.13 3.86 2.51
N VAL A 36 8.65 2.97 1.66
CA VAL A 36 7.94 2.53 0.46
C VAL A 36 6.62 1.84 0.82
N VAL A 37 6.63 0.95 1.81
CA VAL A 37 5.41 0.26 2.28
C VAL A 37 4.38 1.26 2.80
N MET A 38 4.79 2.19 3.67
CA MET A 38 3.89 3.21 4.22
C MET A 38 3.24 4.07 3.12
N ILE A 39 4.01 4.47 2.09
CA ILE A 39 3.47 5.25 0.97
C ILE A 39 2.44 4.43 0.19
N LEU A 40 2.71 3.15 -0.06
CA LEU A 40 1.78 2.26 -0.76
C LEU A 40 0.49 2.04 0.05
N GLU A 41 0.61 1.75 1.35
CA GLU A 41 -0.54 1.60 2.26
C GLU A 41 -1.41 2.86 2.28
N ASN A 42 -0.80 4.04 2.41
CA ASN A 42 -1.51 5.31 2.38
C ASN A 42 -2.22 5.55 1.03
N HIS A 43 -1.57 5.21 -0.08
CA HIS A 43 -2.17 5.33 -1.41
C HIS A 43 -3.40 4.41 -1.57
N PHE A 44 -3.32 3.15 -1.13
CA PHE A 44 -4.45 2.24 -1.18
C PHE A 44 -5.58 2.65 -0.24
N ALA A 45 -5.28 3.07 0.98
CA ALA A 45 -6.29 3.58 1.91
C ALA A 45 -7.00 4.84 1.37
N ALA A 46 -6.27 5.74 0.71
CA ALA A 46 -6.86 6.90 0.05
C ALA A 46 -7.73 6.50 -1.14
N LYS A 47 -7.30 5.51 -1.93
CA LYS A 47 -8.06 4.98 -3.07
C LYS A 47 -9.36 4.30 -2.61
N GLU A 48 -9.34 3.51 -1.55
CA GLU A 48 -10.54 2.89 -0.97
C GLU A 48 -11.54 3.95 -0.49
N LYS A 49 -11.06 4.99 0.20
CA LYS A 49 -11.90 6.12 0.62
C LYS A 49 -12.51 6.87 -0.56
N ALA A 50 -11.74 7.08 -1.63
CA ALA A 50 -12.22 7.72 -2.85
C ALA A 50 -13.18 6.82 -3.66
N SER A 51 -13.01 5.50 -3.57
CA SER A 51 -13.89 4.50 -4.18
C SER A 51 -15.19 4.26 -3.39
N GLY A 52 -15.39 4.96 -2.27
CA GLY A 52 -16.63 5.00 -1.48
C GLY A 52 -17.82 5.68 -2.17
N SER A 53 -17.88 5.62 -3.51
CA SER A 53 -19.07 5.84 -4.31
C SER A 53 -19.27 4.62 -5.22
N GLY A 54 -20.10 3.68 -4.77
CA GLY A 54 -20.78 2.76 -5.69
C GLY A 54 -20.26 1.34 -5.84
N LEU A 55 -19.84 0.64 -4.78
CA LEU A 55 -20.10 -0.80 -4.72
C LEU A 55 -21.19 -1.08 -3.69
N ALA A 56 -22.43 -0.74 -4.09
CA ALA A 56 -23.58 -1.44 -3.58
C ALA A 56 -23.41 -2.92 -3.93
N THR A 57 -23.08 -3.73 -2.93
CA THR A 57 -23.24 -5.18 -3.01
C THR A 57 -24.69 -5.44 -3.39
N SER A 58 -24.92 -5.84 -4.65
CA SER A 58 -26.21 -6.36 -5.09
C SER A 58 -26.62 -7.55 -4.20
N PRO A 59 -27.94 -7.78 -4.04
CA PRO A 59 -28.52 -8.35 -2.83
C PRO A 59 -28.14 -9.82 -2.70
N ASP A 60 -27.85 -10.22 -1.47
CA ASP A 60 -27.76 -11.62 -1.10
C ASP A 60 -29.14 -12.27 -1.29
N ALA A 61 -29.31 -12.97 -2.42
CA ALA A 61 -30.43 -13.87 -2.63
C ALA A 61 -30.13 -15.15 -1.85
N SER A 62 -30.58 -15.20 -0.59
CA SER A 62 -30.52 -16.38 0.26
C SER A 62 -31.88 -16.66 0.92
N GLY A 63 -32.44 -17.85 0.64
CA GLY A 63 -33.59 -18.49 1.31
C GLY A 63 -34.95 -18.09 0.73
N SER A 64 -35.66 -18.87 -0.10
CA SER A 64 -36.19 -20.23 0.14
C SER A 64 -36.98 -20.36 1.44
N GLU A 65 -38.25 -19.95 1.42
CA GLU A 65 -39.36 -20.58 2.14
C GLU A 65 -40.62 -20.53 1.28
#